data_AF-A0A6U3S8I8-F1
#
_entry.id   AF-A0A6U3S8I8-F1
#
_cell.length_a   1.000
_cell.length_b   1.000
_cell.length_c   1.000
_cell.angle_alpha   90.00
_cell.angle_beta   90.00
_cell.angle_gamma   90.00
#
_symmetry.space_group_name_H-M   'P 1'
#
loop_
_entity.id
_entity.type
_entity.pdbx_description
1 polymer ?
#
loop_
_entity_poly.entity_id
_entity_poly.type
_entity_poly.pdbx_seq_one_letter_code
_entity_poly.pdbx_strand_id
1 'polypeptide(L)'
;MYSIIRNFPSVIYMHRGRLYRYEGPRFSADMRSFALKGYENQGEGEEIPPPTTFIGQFRLLGGSLYAELEDAAKGKMGTFGYFVVCMVGMLIGLLISILFMVCYLVFSGPMDPHEDGGAKNKDNSEKVKTN
;
A
#
# COMPACT_ATOMS: atom_id res chain seq x y z
N MET A 1 -5.90 13.50 -16.21
CA MET A 1 -5.44 14.89 -15.96
C MET A 1 -6.68 15.73 -15.69
N TYR A 2 -7.02 15.93 -14.40
CA TYR A 2 -8.28 16.54 -13.98
C TYR A 2 -8.18 18.07 -14.01
N SER A 3 -9.04 18.73 -14.79
CA SER A 3 -9.13 20.20 -14.88
C SER A 3 -10.51 20.63 -14.39
N ILE A 4 -10.77 20.50 -13.09
CA ILE A 4 -12.13 20.70 -12.55
C ILE A 4 -12.49 22.19 -12.37
N ILE A 5 -11.54 23.12 -12.42
CA ILE A 5 -11.84 24.55 -12.24
C ILE A 5 -10.95 25.38 -13.18
N ARG A 6 -11.51 25.86 -14.29
CA ARG A 6 -10.81 26.79 -15.19
C ARG A 6 -11.16 28.26 -14.92
N ASN A 7 -12.36 28.53 -14.40
CA ASN A 7 -12.87 29.88 -14.16
C ASN A 7 -13.44 30.03 -12.73
N PHE A 8 -13.04 31.08 -12.03
CA PHE A 8 -13.55 31.44 -10.71
C PHE A 8 -14.54 32.61 -10.79
N PRO A 9 -15.49 32.70 -9.84
CA PRO A 9 -16.10 31.59 -9.10
C PRO A 9 -16.87 30.60 -10.01
N SER A 10 -16.87 29.32 -9.64
CA SER A 10 -17.69 28.29 -10.28
C SER A 10 -18.82 27.85 -9.35
N VAL A 11 -20.03 27.69 -9.90
CA VAL A 11 -21.20 27.21 -9.16
C VAL A 11 -21.53 25.82 -9.68
N ILE A 12 -21.52 24.83 -8.78
CA ILE A 12 -21.77 23.43 -9.10
C ILE A 12 -22.93 22.96 -8.22
N TYR A 13 -23.92 22.33 -8.84
CA TYR A 13 -25.07 21.74 -8.15
C TYR A 13 -24.97 20.22 -8.18
N MET A 14 -25.16 19.58 -7.03
CA MET A 14 -25.06 18.13 -6.89
C MET A 14 -26.44 17.53 -6.63
N HIS A 15 -26.88 16.62 -7.50
CA HIS A 15 -28.16 15.93 -7.35
C HIS A 15 -28.03 14.47 -7.79
N ARG A 16 -28.48 13.52 -6.94
CA ARG A 16 -28.50 12.06 -7.21
C ARG A 16 -27.17 11.50 -7.73
N GLY A 17 -26.05 11.91 -7.14
CA GLY A 17 -24.72 11.39 -7.52
C GLY A 17 -24.18 11.97 -8.83
N ARG A 18 -24.82 13.01 -9.38
CA ARG A 18 -24.38 13.72 -10.57
C ARG A 18 -24.10 15.19 -10.27
N LEU A 19 -23.17 15.77 -11.01
CA LEU A 19 -22.74 17.17 -10.91
C LEU A 19 -23.24 17.96 -12.13
N TYR A 20 -23.80 19.13 -11.85
CA TYR A 20 -24.34 20.05 -12.84
C TYR A 20 -23.61 21.39 -12.72
N ARG A 21 -22.97 21.84 -13.80
CA ARG A 21 -22.17 23.07 -13.79
C ARG A 21 -23.03 24.24 -14.26
N TYR A 22 -23.15 25.26 -13.42
CA TYR A 22 -23.84 26.48 -13.82
C TYR A 22 -22.94 27.36 -14.71
N GLU A 23 -23.38 27.60 -15.94
CA GLU A 23 -22.69 28.47 -16.91
C GLU A 23 -23.46 29.77 -17.21
N GLY A 24 -24.56 30.03 -16.50
CA GLY A 24 -25.42 31.18 -16.72
C GLY A 24 -24.97 32.48 -16.03
N PRO A 25 -25.74 33.57 -16.20
CA PRO A 25 -25.50 34.86 -15.57
C PRO A 25 -25.50 34.77 -14.03
N ARG A 26 -24.60 35.49 -13.37
CA ARG A 26 -24.44 35.39 -11.90
C ARG A 26 -25.42 36.28 -11.12
N PHE A 27 -26.69 36.28 -11.50
CA PHE A 27 -27.75 36.97 -10.75
C PHE A 27 -28.46 36.01 -9.79
N SER A 28 -28.91 36.54 -8.64
CA SER A 28 -29.57 35.73 -7.60
C SER A 28 -30.81 35.00 -8.12
N ALA A 29 -31.58 35.65 -9.00
CA ALA A 29 -32.76 35.06 -9.62
C ALA A 29 -32.41 33.86 -10.52
N ASP A 30 -31.34 33.98 -11.30
CA ASP A 30 -30.92 32.94 -12.26
C ASP A 30 -30.23 31.76 -11.57
N MET A 31 -29.49 32.00 -10.48
CA MET A 31 -28.96 30.91 -9.67
C MET A 31 -30.08 30.15 -8.94
N ARG A 32 -31.11 30.87 -8.47
CA ARG A 32 -32.25 30.25 -7.79
C ARG A 32 -33.08 29.41 -8.76
N SER A 33 -33.33 29.89 -9.98
CA SER A 33 -34.04 29.12 -10.99
C SER A 33 -33.27 27.86 -11.40
N PHE A 34 -31.94 27.96 -11.49
CA PHE A 34 -31.06 26.81 -11.72
C PHE A 34 -31.17 25.75 -10.62
N ALA A 35 -31.08 26.15 -9.34
CA ALA A 35 -31.16 25.25 -8.21
C ALA A 35 -32.52 24.55 -8.06
N LEU A 36 -33.61 25.22 -8.47
CA LEU A 36 -34.96 24.67 -8.33
C LEU A 36 -35.25 23.54 -9.31
N LYS A 37 -34.98 23.75 -10.61
CA LYS A 37 -35.14 22.74 -11.68
C LYS A 37 -34.28 22.99 -12.92
N GLY A 38 -33.65 24.15 -13.07
CA GLY A 38 -32.92 24.50 -14.28
C GLY A 38 -31.72 23.59 -14.59
N TYR A 39 -31.18 22.88 -13.59
CA TYR A 39 -30.12 21.89 -13.77
C TYR A 39 -30.52 20.71 -14.66
N GLU A 40 -31.80 20.34 -14.72
CA GLU A 40 -32.30 19.21 -15.53
C GLU A 40 -32.17 19.49 -17.04
N ASN A 41 -32.16 20.77 -17.42
CA ASN A 41 -32.04 21.20 -18.82
C ASN A 41 -30.60 21.07 -19.37
N GLN A 42 -29.60 20.81 -18.51
CA GLN A 42 -28.20 20.62 -18.92
C GLN A 42 -27.89 19.16 -19.31
N GLY A 43 -28.87 18.26 -19.25
CA GLY A 43 -28.73 16.87 -19.66
C GLY A 43 -28.25 15.95 -18.53
N GLU A 44 -27.59 14.86 -18.92
CA GLU A 44 -27.04 13.87 -17.99
C GLU A 44 -25.78 14.43 -17.31
N GLY A 45 -25.94 14.98 -16.10
CA GLY A 45 -24.85 15.60 -15.33
C GLY A 45 -23.63 14.67 -15.14
N GLU A 46 -22.46 15.29 -14.94
CA GLU A 46 -21.18 14.59 -14.82
C GLU A 46 -21.17 13.62 -13.62
N GLU A 47 -20.61 12.42 -13.80
CA GLU A 47 -20.42 11.48 -12.70
C GLU A 47 -19.46 12.06 -11.66
N ILE A 48 -19.83 11.94 -10.39
CA ILE A 48 -18.93 12.32 -9.30
C ILE A 48 -17.70 11.41 -9.39
N PRO A 49 -16.48 11.97 -9.54
CA PRO A 49 -15.28 11.15 -9.54
C PRO A 49 -15.25 10.35 -8.23
N PRO A 50 -14.98 9.04 -8.27
CA PRO A 50 -14.98 8.22 -7.07
C PRO A 50 -14.05 8.85 -6.04
N PRO A 51 -14.47 8.96 -4.76
CA PRO A 51 -13.63 9.54 -3.73
C PRO A 51 -12.31 8.78 -3.73
N THR A 52 -11.21 9.52 -3.67
CA THR A 52 -9.86 8.96 -3.67
C THR A 52 -9.69 8.08 -2.43
N THR A 53 -10.09 6.82 -2.54
CA THR A 53 -9.96 5.83 -1.47
C THR A 53 -8.47 5.60 -1.20
N PHE A 54 -8.14 5.15 0.02
CA PHE A 54 -6.78 4.77 0.40
C PHE A 54 -6.12 3.84 -0.64
N ILE A 55 -6.90 2.92 -1.22
CA ILE A 55 -6.47 2.00 -2.29
C ILE A 55 -6.20 2.74 -3.61
N GLY A 56 -7.00 3.75 -3.94
CA GLY A 56 -6.77 4.63 -5.09
C GLY A 56 -5.50 5.48 -4.93
N GLN A 57 -5.22 5.97 -3.71
CA GLN A 57 -3.97 6.67 -3.42
C GLN A 57 -2.76 5.75 -3.53
N PHE A 58 -2.84 4.53 -2.99
CA PHE A 58 -1.76 3.53 -3.13
C PHE A 58 -1.50 3.15 -4.59
N ARG A 59 -2.54 3.04 -5.43
CA ARG A 59 -2.37 2.79 -6.87
C ARG A 59 -1.69 3.95 -7.60
N LEU A 60 -2.10 5.18 -7.30
CA LEU A 60 -1.49 6.38 -7.89
C LEU A 60 -0.03 6.53 -7.45
N LEU A 61 0.24 6.35 -6.15
CA LEU A 61 1.58 6.42 -5.59
C LEU A 61 2.48 5.29 -6.09
N GLY A 62 1.94 4.07 -6.17
CA GLY A 62 2.66 2.91 -6.69
C GLY A 62 3.00 3.05 -8.18
N GLY A 63 2.11 3.62 -8.99
CA GLY A 63 2.37 3.89 -10.40
C GLY A 63 3.47 4.93 -10.62
N SER A 64 3.48 6.03 -9.84
CA SER A 64 4.55 7.03 -9.93
C SER A 64 5.89 6.49 -9.40
N LEU A 65 5.87 5.72 -8.31
CA LEU A 65 7.06 5.06 -7.79
C LEU A 65 7.65 4.07 -8.79
N TYR A 66 6.82 3.29 -9.49
CA TYR A 66 7.31 2.34 -10.50
C TYR A 66 8.02 3.03 -11.66
N ALA A 67 7.44 4.12 -12.18
CA ALA A 67 8.05 4.90 -13.25
C ALA A 67 9.37 5.53 -12.80
N GLU A 68 9.41 6.10 -11.59
CA GLU A 68 10.63 6.67 -11.01
C GLU A 68 11.68 5.60 -10.72
N LEU A 69 11.30 4.40 -10.27
CA LEU A 69 12.22 3.28 -10.04
C LEU A 69 12.77 2.73 -11.35
N GLU A 70 11.98 2.72 -12.42
CA GLU A 70 12.44 2.32 -13.76
C GLU A 70 13.44 3.34 -14.33
N ASP A 71 13.18 4.63 -14.15
CA ASP A 71 14.14 5.69 -14.49
C ASP A 71 15.38 5.68 -13.58
N ALA A 72 15.25 5.24 -12.33
CA ALA A 72 16.36 4.94 -11.42
C ALA A 72 17.24 3.83 -11.96
N ALA A 73 16.61 2.71 -12.35
CA ALA A 73 17.28 1.52 -12.84
C ALA A 73 17.98 1.77 -14.17
N LYS A 74 17.45 2.66 -15.01
CA LYS A 74 18.08 3.14 -16.25
C LYS A 74 19.23 4.14 -16.01
N GLY A 75 19.61 4.39 -14.76
CA GLY A 75 20.83 5.13 -14.41
C GLY A 75 20.72 6.65 -14.54
N LYS A 76 19.51 7.21 -14.63
CA LYS A 76 19.30 8.67 -14.70
C LYS A 76 19.25 9.37 -13.35
N MET A 77 19.41 8.65 -12.24
CA MET A 77 19.34 9.24 -10.91
C MET A 77 20.68 9.82 -10.47
N GLY A 78 20.65 11.10 -10.07
CA GLY A 78 21.75 11.73 -9.33
C GLY A 78 21.97 11.07 -7.96
N THR A 79 23.06 11.44 -7.27
CA THR A 79 23.50 10.86 -5.99
C THR A 79 22.39 10.72 -4.94
N PHE A 80 21.44 11.65 -4.92
CA PHE A 80 20.29 11.62 -4.01
C PHE A 80 19.34 10.43 -4.27
N GLY A 81 19.11 10.06 -5.53
CA GLY A 81 18.24 8.93 -5.87
C GLY A 81 18.82 7.58 -5.43
N TYR A 82 20.15 7.43 -5.53
CA TYR A 82 20.84 6.22 -5.06
C TYR A 82 20.67 6.03 -3.54
N PHE A 83 20.78 7.11 -2.77
CA PHE A 83 20.58 7.06 -1.33
C PHE A 83 19.17 6.61 -0.94
N VAL A 84 18.15 7.14 -1.63
CA VAL A 84 16.74 6.79 -1.38
C VAL A 84 16.48 5.33 -1.73
N VAL A 85 16.97 4.84 -2.88
CA VAL A 85 16.82 3.44 -3.29
C VAL A 85 17.51 2.50 -2.28
N CYS A 86 18.71 2.84 -1.81
CA CYS A 86 19.39 2.05 -0.79
C CYS A 86 18.63 2.02 0.55
N MET A 87 18.12 3.16 1.02
CA MET A 87 17.33 3.23 2.26
C MET A 87 16.04 2.40 2.17
N VAL A 88 15.30 2.52 1.07
CA VAL A 88 14.07 1.74 0.83
C VAL A 88 14.39 0.26 0.71
N GLY A 89 15.45 -0.10 -0.02
CA GLY A 89 15.91 -1.49 -0.15
C GLY A 89 16.30 -2.11 1.19
N MET A 90 17.01 -1.37 2.05
CA MET A 90 17.34 -1.84 3.40
C MET A 90 16.10 -2.05 4.27
N LEU A 91 15.13 -1.14 4.22
CA LEU A 91 13.88 -1.29 4.98
C LEU A 91 13.10 -2.53 4.52
N ILE A 92 12.98 -2.75 3.21
CA ILE A 92 12.31 -3.93 2.65
C ILE A 92 13.06 -5.20 3.03
N GLY A 93 14.39 -5.22 2.91
CA GLY A 93 15.23 -6.35 3.30
C GLY A 93 15.08 -6.70 4.79
N LEU A 94 15.00 -5.67 5.65
CA LEU A 94 14.78 -5.85 7.08
C LEU A 94 13.39 -6.46 7.36
N LEU A 95 12.33 -5.98 6.69
CA LEU A 95 10.99 -6.55 6.83
C LEU A 95 10.92 -8.02 6.38
N ILE A 96 11.57 -8.35 5.25
CA ILE A 96 11.63 -9.73 4.73
C ILE A 96 12.42 -10.62 5.70
N SER A 97 13.53 -10.14 6.25
CA SER A 97 14.34 -10.87 7.23
C SER A 97 13.54 -11.20 8.49
N ILE A 98 12.80 -10.22 9.04
CA ILE A 98 11.92 -10.43 10.20
C ILE A 98 10.85 -11.48 9.88
N LEU A 99 10.23 -11.39 8.70
CA LEU A 99 9.24 -12.37 8.25
C LEU A 99 9.84 -13.80 8.22
N PHE A 100 11.01 -13.96 7.63
CA PHE A 100 11.70 -15.24 7.56
C PHE A 100 12.09 -15.79 8.94
N MET A 101 12.52 -14.91 9.86
CA MET A 101 12.85 -15.28 11.23
C MET A 101 11.62 -15.77 12.00
N VAL A 102 10.48 -15.08 11.86
CA VAL A 102 9.20 -15.51 12.44
C VAL A 102 8.74 -16.85 11.84
N CYS A 103 8.83 -17.00 10.52
CA CYS A 103 8.54 -18.28 9.87
C CYS A 103 9.44 -19.39 10.42
N TYR A 104 10.74 -19.16 10.53
CA TYR A 104 11.67 -20.14 11.07
C TYR A 104 11.30 -20.54 12.50
N LEU A 105 11.04 -19.59 13.40
CA LEU A 105 10.62 -19.87 14.77
C LEU A 105 9.32 -20.68 14.85
N VAL A 106 8.36 -20.42 13.96
CA VAL A 106 7.10 -21.18 13.92
C VAL A 106 7.32 -22.62 13.45
N PHE A 107 8.27 -22.86 12.55
CA PHE A 107 8.56 -24.19 12.01
C PHE A 107 9.59 -24.99 12.82
N SER A 108 10.50 -24.34 13.55
CA SER A 108 11.48 -24.97 14.44
C SER A 108 10.84 -25.34 15.78
N GLY A 109 9.79 -26.17 15.76
CA GLY A 109 9.07 -26.67 16.94
C GLY A 109 9.98 -27.17 18.07
N PRO A 110 9.44 -27.36 19.29
CA PRO A 110 10.23 -27.59 20.50
C PRO A 110 11.23 -28.72 20.27
N MET A 111 12.51 -28.38 20.34
CA MET A 111 13.61 -29.32 20.28
C MET A 111 13.50 -30.19 21.54
N ASP A 112 13.03 -31.43 21.38
CA ASP A 112 13.01 -32.39 22.48
C ASP A 112 14.45 -32.50 23.01
N PRO A 113 14.68 -32.26 24.32
CA PRO A 113 16.01 -32.38 24.89
C PRO A 113 16.46 -33.83 24.69
N HIS A 114 17.52 -33.99 23.89
CA HIS A 114 18.15 -35.26 23.60
C HIS A 114 18.59 -35.88 24.94
N GLU A 115 17.84 -36.89 25.40
CA GLU A 115 18.17 -37.64 26.61
C GLU A 115 19.60 -38.20 26.48
N ASP A 116 20.41 -37.86 27.47
CA ASP A 116 21.79 -38.27 27.62
C ASP A 116 21.90 -39.79 27.74
N GLY A 117 22.54 -40.43 26.77
CA GLY A 117 22.91 -41.85 26.82
C GLY A 117 24.10 -42.11 27.74
N GLY A 118 23.94 -41.81 29.03
CA GLY A 118 24.83 -42.23 30.09
C GLY A 118 24.50 -43.63 30.62
N ALA A 119 25.56 -44.41 30.88
CA ALA A 119 25.61 -45.68 31.60
C ALA A 119 25.26 -46.98 30.85
N LYS A 120 26.30 -47.78 30.60
CA LYS A 120 26.44 -49.11 31.23
C LYS A 120 27.89 -49.60 31.20
N ASN A 121 28.61 -49.21 32.25
CA ASN A 121 29.75 -49.94 32.78
C ASN A 121 29.22 -51.19 33.52
N LYS A 122 29.21 -52.35 32.85
CA LYS A 122 29.04 -53.68 33.47
C LYS A 122 29.60 -54.74 32.53
N ASP A 123 30.89 -55.06 32.62
CA ASP A 123 31.35 -56.46 32.48
C ASP A 123 32.82 -56.66 32.90
N ASN A 124 33.22 -56.08 34.04
CA ASN A 124 34.56 -56.31 34.60
C ASN A 124 34.44 -56.75 36.06
N SER A 125 33.68 -57.82 36.32
CA SER A 125 33.66 -58.45 37.65
C SER A 125 33.20 -59.91 37.68
N GLU A 126 33.46 -60.73 36.65
CA GLU A 126 33.16 -62.17 36.78
C GLU A 126 33.98 -63.06 35.83
N LYS A 127 35.31 -63.06 35.96
CA LYS A 127 36.14 -64.21 35.53
C LYS A 127 37.54 -64.28 36.15
N VAL A 128 37.77 -63.56 37.25
CA VAL A 128 38.91 -63.80 38.16
C VAL A 128 38.35 -64.47 39.41
N LYS A 129 38.14 -65.78 39.34
CA LYS A 129 38.06 -66.77 40.45
C LYS A 129 37.40 -68.03 39.91
N THR A 130 38.23 -68.99 39.47
CA THR A 130 38.29 -70.39 39.93
C THR A 130 38.86 -71.29 38.82
N ASN A 131 40.00 -71.92 39.17
CA ASN A 131 40.66 -73.09 38.59
C ASN A 131 41.36 -72.95 37.23
#